data_AF-A0A1Q3AL57-F1
#
_entry.id   AF-A0A1Q3AL57-F1
#
_cell.length_a   1.000
_cell.length_b   1.000
_cell.length_c   1.000
_cell.angle_alpha   90.00
_cell.angle_beta   90.00
_cell.angle_gamma   90.00
#
_symmetry.space_group_name_H-M   'P 1'
#
loop_
_entity.id
_entity.type
_entity.pdbx_description
1 polymer ?
#
loop_
_entity_poly.entity_id
_entity_poly.type
_entity_poly.pdbx_seq_one_letter_code
_entity_poly.pdbx_strand_id
1 'polypeptide(L)'
;EKERLYEFLVGLNHELDEVRGRVLGYRPLPSIDDAFAEVRTEASRRRVMLGEKKDSPTISDGDKPIETMALAVKNTFVLFNGEQKNSQKSGRPWCNHCN
;
A
#
# COMPACT_ATOMS: atom_id res chain seq x y z
N GLU A 1 1.84 -11.58 -28.01
CA GLU A 1 1.83 -10.79 -26.77
C GLU A 1 0.42 -10.50 -26.26
N LYS A 2 -0.43 -9.80 -27.03
CA LYS A 2 -1.83 -9.52 -26.64
C LYS A 2 -2.65 -10.78 -26.31
N GLU A 3 -2.50 -11.84 -27.09
CA GLU A 3 -3.17 -13.13 -26.83
C GLU A 3 -2.81 -13.69 -25.45
N ARG A 4 -1.51 -13.72 -25.10
CA ARG A 4 -1.04 -14.13 -23.77
C ARG A 4 -1.57 -13.25 -22.65
N LEU A 5 -1.73 -11.94 -22.90
CA LEU A 5 -2.36 -11.04 -21.94
C LEU A 5 -3.83 -11.43 -21.71
N TYR A 6 -4.60 -11.71 -22.77
CA TYR A 6 -5.99 -12.15 -22.61
C TYR A 6 -6.10 -13.50 -21.91
N GLU A 7 -5.26 -14.49 -22.25
CA GLU A 7 -5.19 -15.77 -21.55
C GLU A 7 -4.88 -15.59 -20.06
N PHE A 8 -3.90 -14.74 -19.74
CA PHE A 8 -3.58 -14.37 -18.36
C PHE A 8 -4.79 -13.77 -17.64
N LEU A 9 -5.44 -12.78 -18.26
CA LEU A 9 -6.59 -12.08 -17.68
C LEU A 9 -7.80 -13.01 -17.47
N VAL A 10 -8.05 -13.96 -18.38
CA VAL A 10 -9.12 -14.95 -18.24
C VAL A 10 -8.88 -15.85 -17.03
N GLY A 11 -7.63 -16.24 -16.78
CA GLY A 11 -7.22 -17.07 -15.64
C GLY A 11 -7.21 -16.37 -14.27
N LEU A 12 -7.50 -15.06 -14.20
CA LEU A 12 -7.55 -14.34 -12.91
C LEU A 12 -8.77 -14.75 -12.07
N ASN A 13 -8.58 -14.75 -10.76
CA ASN A 13 -9.66 -14.91 -9.79
C ASN A 13 -10.70 -13.77 -9.95
N HIS A 14 -11.99 -14.10 -9.86
CA HIS A 14 -13.11 -13.15 -9.92
C HIS A 14 -13.00 -11.98 -8.94
N GLU A 15 -12.34 -12.18 -7.80
CA GLU A 15 -12.08 -11.07 -6.86
C GLU A 15 -11.33 -9.93 -7.55
N LEU A 16 -10.46 -10.22 -8.51
CA LEU A 16 -9.64 -9.25 -9.24
C LEU A 16 -10.30 -8.74 -10.53
N ASP A 17 -11.60 -8.95 -10.73
CA ASP A 17 -12.30 -8.53 -11.95
C ASP A 17 -12.28 -7.01 -12.16
N GLU A 18 -12.24 -6.23 -11.08
CA GLU A 18 -12.03 -4.77 -11.17
C GLU A 18 -10.68 -4.43 -11.83
N VAL A 19 -9.62 -5.19 -11.51
CA VAL A 19 -8.30 -5.04 -12.14
C VAL A 19 -8.37 -5.44 -13.59
N ARG A 20 -9.03 -6.57 -13.88
CA ARG A 20 -9.26 -7.06 -15.25
C ARG A 20 -9.92 -5.99 -16.11
N GLY A 21 -10.98 -5.36 -15.60
CA GLY A 21 -11.69 -4.27 -16.26
C GLY A 21 -10.81 -3.05 -16.51
N ARG A 22 -10.01 -2.64 -15.53
CA ARG A 22 -9.06 -1.51 -15.70
C ARG A 22 -7.99 -1.80 -16.74
N VAL A 23 -7.37 -2.99 -16.70
CA VAL A 23 -6.33 -3.41 -17.64
C VAL A 23 -6.86 -3.37 -19.08
N LEU A 24 -8.09 -3.84 -19.30
CA LEU A 24 -8.76 -3.79 -20.61
C LEU A 24 -9.18 -2.37 -21.03
N GLY A 25 -9.35 -1.46 -20.08
CA GLY A 25 -9.72 -0.07 -20.30
C GLY A 25 -8.56 0.84 -20.73
N TYR A 26 -7.30 0.46 -20.49
CA TYR A 26 -6.15 1.28 -20.86
C TYR A 26 -5.96 1.41 -22.37
N ARG A 27 -5.43 2.56 -22.79
CA ARG A 27 -5.11 2.90 -24.18
C ARG A 27 -3.72 3.56 -24.22
N PRO A 28 -2.71 2.95 -24.88
CA PRO A 28 -2.74 1.62 -25.48
C PRO A 28 -2.91 0.51 -24.42
N LEU A 29 -3.25 -0.70 -24.86
CA LEU A 29 -3.25 -1.88 -23.98
C LEU A 29 -1.85 -2.04 -23.37
N PRO A 30 -1.75 -2.34 -22.07
CA PRO A 30 -0.47 -2.52 -21.40
C PRO A 30 0.23 -3.79 -21.89
N SER A 31 1.52 -3.89 -21.60
CA SER A 31 2.26 -5.15 -21.80
C SER A 31 1.77 -6.22 -20.82
N ILE A 32 2.16 -7.47 -21.08
CA ILE A 32 1.87 -8.57 -20.14
C ILE A 32 2.54 -8.36 -18.78
N ASP A 33 3.75 -7.78 -18.77
CA ASP A 33 4.51 -7.53 -17.55
C ASP A 33 3.89 -6.41 -16.73
N ASP A 34 3.41 -5.33 -17.37
CA ASP A 34 2.70 -4.25 -16.71
C ASP A 34 1.38 -4.75 -16.07
N ALA A 35 0.61 -5.55 -16.81
CA ALA A 35 -0.60 -6.16 -16.29
C ALA A 35 -0.30 -7.09 -15.10
N PHE A 36 0.80 -7.86 -15.17
CA PHE A 36 1.23 -8.72 -14.07
C PHE A 36 1.63 -7.92 -12.83
N ALA A 37 2.35 -6.81 -13.02
CA ALA A 37 2.74 -5.90 -11.94
C ALA A 37 1.51 -5.27 -11.26
N GLU A 38 0.51 -4.84 -12.04
CA GLU A 38 -0.73 -4.29 -11.48
C GLU A 38 -1.50 -5.33 -10.67
N VAL A 39 -1.68 -6.54 -11.22
CA VAL A 39 -2.36 -7.65 -10.54
C VAL A 39 -1.66 -8.02 -9.23
N ARG A 40 -0.33 -8.15 -9.24
CA ARG A 40 0.45 -8.46 -8.02
C ARG A 40 0.36 -7.36 -6.96
N THR A 41 0.33 -6.11 -7.38
CA THR A 41 0.25 -4.96 -6.49
C THR A 41 -1.14 -4.90 -5.85
N GLU A 42 -2.20 -5.08 -6.63
CA GLU A 42 -3.57 -5.08 -6.12
C GLU A 42 -3.82 -6.28 -5.20
N ALA A 43 -3.33 -7.47 -5.55
CA ALA A 43 -3.42 -8.64 -4.69
C ALA A 43 -2.75 -8.39 -3.32
N SER A 44 -1.57 -7.79 -3.32
CA SER A 44 -0.85 -7.43 -2.09
C SER A 44 -1.61 -6.37 -1.27
N ARG A 45 -2.15 -5.34 -1.94
CA ARG A 45 -2.94 -4.29 -1.30
C ARG A 45 -4.18 -4.87 -0.61
N ARG A 46 -4.89 -5.76 -1.29
CA ARG A 46 -6.09 -6.42 -0.75
C ARG A 46 -5.77 -7.31 0.44
N ARG A 47 -4.65 -8.06 0.41
CA ARG A 47 -4.20 -8.83 1.58
C ARG A 47 -4.04 -7.95 2.82
N VAL A 48 -3.47 -6.76 2.65
CA VAL A 48 -3.28 -5.80 3.76
C VAL A 48 -4.59 -5.16 4.19
N MET A 49 -5.42 -4.71 3.24
CA MET A 49 -6.59 -3.89 3.55
C MET A 49 -7.85 -4.69 3.90
N LEU A 50 -8.06 -5.84 3.27
CA LEU A 50 -9.22 -6.71 3.49
C LEU A 50 -8.90 -7.90 4.40
N GLY A 51 -7.62 -8.17 4.64
CA GLY A 51 -7.17 -9.41 5.28
C GLY A 51 -7.33 -10.61 4.33
N GLU A 52 -6.51 -11.64 4.52
CA GLU A 52 -6.81 -12.93 3.93
C GLU A 52 -8.02 -13.50 4.68
N LYS A 53 -9.16 -13.66 4.00
CA LYS A 53 -10.21 -14.58 4.45
C LYS A 53 -9.63 -15.98 4.35
N LYS A 54 -8.78 -16.36 5.30
CA LYS A 54 -8.69 -17.77 5.65
C LYS A 54 -10.09 -18.13 6.09
N ASP A 55 -10.68 -19.15 5.47
CA ASP A 55 -11.74 -19.91 6.12
C ASP A 55 -11.17 -20.32 7.48
N SER A 56 -11.42 -19.48 8.47
CA SER A 56 -10.91 -19.62 9.81
C SER A 56 -11.60 -20.83 10.41
N PRO A 57 -10.88 -21.84 10.92
CA PRO A 57 -11.47 -22.70 11.92
C PRO A 57 -11.75 -21.81 13.12
N THR A 58 -13.04 -21.67 13.45
CA THR A 58 -13.59 -21.08 14.67
C THR A 58 -12.56 -21.01 15.80
N ILE A 59 -12.01 -19.83 16.07
CA ILE A 59 -11.24 -19.60 17.29
C ILE A 59 -12.24 -19.14 18.34
N SER A 60 -12.47 -20.06 19.28
CA SER A 60 -13.13 -19.83 20.57
C SER A 60 -12.51 -18.65 21.31
N ASP A 61 -13.40 -17.89 21.95
CA ASP A 61 -13.21 -16.91 23.03
C ASP A 61 -11.80 -16.78 23.62
N GLY A 62 -11.29 -15.54 23.64
CA GLY A 62 -10.11 -15.18 24.42
C GLY A 62 -9.56 -13.81 24.06
N ASP A 63 -9.98 -12.81 24.82
CA ASP A 63 -9.53 -11.42 24.80
C ASP A 63 -8.01 -11.27 24.58
N LYS A 64 -7.62 -10.63 23.47
CA LYS A 64 -6.29 -10.00 23.36
C LYS A 64 -6.45 -8.64 22.67
N PRO A 65 -5.94 -7.54 23.27
CA PRO A 65 -5.97 -6.25 22.64
C PRO A 65 -5.02 -6.26 21.44
N ILE A 66 -5.54 -5.84 20.29
CA ILE A 66 -4.75 -5.58 19.08
C ILE A 66 -3.88 -4.36 19.40
N GLU A 67 -2.61 -4.59 19.73
CA GLU A 67 -1.62 -3.52 19.74
C GLU A 67 -1.45 -3.03 18.29
N THR A 68 -2.19 -1.97 18.00
CA THR A 68 -2.06 -1.21 16.76
C THR A 68 -0.67 -0.60 16.76
N MET A 69 0.28 -1.26 16.09
CA MET A 69 1.58 -0.68 15.78
C MET A 69 1.37 0.41 14.72
N ALA A 70 0.81 1.54 15.17
CA ALA A 70 0.91 2.80 14.46
C ALA A 70 2.40 3.13 14.32
N LEU A 71 2.83 3.54 13.13
CA LEU A 71 4.22 3.88 12.84
C LEU A 71 4.75 4.90 13.85
N ALA A 72 5.49 4.44 14.85
CA ALA A 72 6.31 5.30 15.68
C ALA A 72 7.50 5.76 14.83
N VAL A 73 7.41 6.95 14.25
CA VAL A 73 8.59 7.67 13.74
C VAL A 73 9.43 8.03 14.97
N LYS A 74 10.31 7.12 15.36
CA LYS A 74 11.44 7.45 16.23
C LYS A 74 12.37 8.32 15.38
N ASN A 75 12.19 9.63 15.48
CA ASN A 75 13.10 10.60 14.88
C ASN A 75 14.44 10.44 15.60
N THR A 76 15.32 9.60 15.05
CA THR A 76 16.71 9.43 15.49
C THR A 76 17.49 10.68 15.09
N PHE A 77 17.16 11.83 15.69
CA PHE A 77 18.01 13.00 15.66
C PHE A 77 19.12 12.77 16.68
N VAL A 78 20.17 12.14 16.17
CA VAL A 78 21.58 12.35 16.52
C VAL A 78 21.85 12.91 17.92
N LEU A 79 22.54 12.09 18.72
CA LEU A 79 23.33 12.56 19.85
C LEU A 79 24.28 13.66 19.39
N PHE A 80 23.94 14.91 19.63
CA PHE A 80 24.90 15.99 19.75
C PHE A 80 24.52 16.83 20.96
N ASN A 81 25.38 16.75 21.97
CA ASN A 81 25.42 17.66 23.11
C ASN A 81 25.55 19.09 22.58
N GLY A 82 24.66 19.96 23.03
CA GLY A 82 24.71 21.38 22.77
C GLY A 82 23.60 22.06 23.54
N GLU A 83 23.91 22.48 24.77
CA GLU A 83 23.11 23.44 25.52
C GLU A 83 22.76 24.62 24.61
N GLN A 84 21.49 24.87 24.29
CA GLN A 84 21.04 26.23 23.97
C GLN A 84 19.62 26.49 24.48
N LYS A 85 19.57 27.57 25.25
CA LYS A 85 18.45 28.09 26.01
C LYS A 85 17.36 28.64 25.08
N ASN A 86 16.12 28.41 25.49
CA ASN A 86 14.92 29.22 25.30
C ASN A 86 14.95 30.32 24.21
N SER A 87 14.13 30.13 23.18
CA SER A 87 13.36 31.23 22.57
C SER A 87 12.21 30.66 21.74
N GLN A 88 11.00 30.67 22.28
CA GLN A 88 9.79 30.60 21.46
C GLN A 88 9.70 31.84 20.57
N LYS A 89 9.94 31.72 19.26
CA LYS A 89 9.48 32.68 18.24
C LYS A 89 9.12 31.97 16.93
N SER A 90 7.85 32.11 16.57
CA SER A 90 7.16 31.90 15.29
C SER A 90 7.96 31.51 14.04
N GLY A 91 7.46 30.52 13.31
CA GLY A 91 7.67 30.41 11.86
C GLY A 91 7.14 29.10 11.30
N ARG A 92 6.00 29.14 10.58
CA ARG A 92 5.60 28.02 9.71
C ARG A 92 6.77 27.73 8.75
N PRO A 93 7.11 26.46 8.48
CA PRO A 93 8.14 26.14 7.51
C PRO A 93 7.72 26.67 6.12
N TRP A 94 8.58 27.47 5.52
CA TRP A 94 8.42 28.02 4.17
C TRP A 94 8.77 26.95 3.12
N CYS A 95 8.00 26.89 2.02
CA CYS A 95 8.23 25.98 0.90
C CYS A 95 8.77 26.75 -0.31
N ASN A 96 9.91 26.30 -0.82
CA ASN A 96 10.65 26.84 -1.95
C ASN A 96 10.25 26.20 -3.30
N HIS A 97 9.04 25.66 -3.41
CA HIS A 97 8.50 25.05 -4.63
C HIS A 97 7.25 25.75 -5.18
N CYS A 98 6.80 26.82 -4.51
CA CYS A 98 5.76 27.69 -5.03
C CYS A 98 6.42 28.94 -5.66
N ASN A 99 6.70 28.87 -6.95
CA ASN A 99 6.76 30.04 -7.83
C ASN A 99 5.68 29.87 -8.89
#